data_AF-A0A920R7C1-F1
#
_entry.id   AF-A0A920R7C1-F1
#
_cell.length_a   1.000
_cell.length_b   1.000
_cell.length_c   1.000
_cell.angle_alpha   90.00
_cell.angle_beta   90.00
_cell.angle_gamma   90.00
#
_symmetry.space_group_name_H-M   'P 1'
#
loop_
_entity.id
_entity.type
_entity.pdbx_description
1 polymer ?
#
loop_
_entity_poly.entity_id
_entity_poly.type
_entity_poly.pdbx_seq_one_letter_code
_entity_poly.pdbx_strand_id
1 'polypeptide(L)'
;MLLEFEHIIQVNDLSNKAIAVLTRNQLWQGLVLRARNPDKFNHALQCKHEELEENEFIRTVQAGGTSFCERVTLFPNKKSVLKPSLISIKSTLKASRP
;
A
#
# COMPACT_ATOMS: atom_id res chain seq x y z
N MET A 1 7.67 10.58 -20.85
CA MET A 1 8.79 10.77 -19.90
C MET A 1 8.33 10.20 -18.56
N LEU A 2 9.10 9.30 -17.95
CA LEU A 2 8.79 8.80 -16.59
C LEU A 2 9.34 9.81 -15.58
N LEU A 3 8.54 10.15 -14.56
CA LEU A 3 8.99 10.90 -13.39
C LEU A 3 9.49 9.90 -12.35
N GLU A 4 10.72 10.09 -11.87
CA GLU A 4 11.28 9.33 -10.75
C GLU A 4 11.34 10.24 -9.51
N PHE A 5 10.89 9.72 -8.37
CA PHE A 5 10.89 10.42 -7.09
C PHE A 5 11.37 9.48 -5.99
N GLU A 6 12.28 9.96 -5.14
CA GLU A 6 12.80 9.24 -3.98
C GLU A 6 12.55 10.04 -2.70
N HIS A 7 12.07 9.36 -1.66
CA HIS A 7 11.86 9.93 -0.34
C HIS A 7 12.34 8.95 0.73
N ILE A 8 13.24 9.43 1.59
CA ILE A 8 13.89 8.63 2.63
C ILE A 8 13.27 8.99 3.99
N ILE A 9 12.91 7.96 4.77
CA ILE A 9 12.33 8.12 6.10
C ILE A 9 13.24 7.43 7.12
N GLN A 10 13.65 8.16 8.16
CA GLN A 10 14.32 7.58 9.32
C GLN A 10 13.30 6.88 10.22
N VAL A 11 13.49 5.59 10.47
CA VAL A 11 12.56 4.77 11.27
C VAL A 11 12.86 4.84 12.77
N ASN A 12 14.14 4.69 13.14
CA ASN A 12 14.56 4.72 14.54
C ASN A 12 15.35 5.99 14.82
N ASP A 13 14.98 6.70 15.88
CA ASP A 13 15.79 7.75 16.49
C ASP A 13 16.36 7.24 17.81
N LEU A 14 17.65 6.86 17.79
CA LEU A 14 18.33 6.29 18.97
C LEU A 14 18.65 7.36 20.03
N SER A 15 18.52 8.64 19.71
CA SER A 15 18.68 9.73 20.68
C SER A 15 17.41 9.90 21.53
N ASN A 16 16.26 9.47 21.03
CA ASN A 16 14.97 9.60 21.70
C ASN A 16 14.53 8.29 22.38
N LYS A 17 14.83 8.17 23.67
CA LYS A 17 14.50 6.98 24.48
C LYS A 17 13.00 6.79 24.76
N ALA A 18 12.15 7.79 24.45
CA ALA A 18 10.70 7.67 24.61
C ALA A 18 10.04 6.86 23.47
N ILE A 19 10.76 6.62 22.38
CA ILE A 19 10.26 5.88 21.22
C ILE A 19 10.90 4.48 21.20
N ALA A 20 10.06 3.47 21.02
CA ALA A 20 10.54 2.09 20.90
C ALA A 20 11.35 1.91 19.60
N VAL A 21 12.52 1.29 19.72
CA VAL A 21 13.36 0.92 18.57
C VAL A 21 12.73 -0.29 17.87
N LEU A 22 12.48 -0.16 16.57
CA LEU A 22 12.02 -1.27 15.74
C LEU A 22 13.20 -2.05 15.16
N THR A 23 13.17 -3.37 15.32
CA THR A 23 14.06 -4.27 14.57
C THR A 23 13.67 -4.31 13.09
N ARG A 24 14.59 -4.75 12.23
CA ARG A 24 14.32 -4.93 10.79
C ARG A 24 13.11 -5.86 10.55
N ASN A 25 12.96 -6.92 11.34
CA ASN A 25 11.85 -7.85 11.21
C ASN A 25 10.51 -7.21 11.59
N GLN A 26 10.46 -6.43 12.67
CA GLN A 26 9.26 -5.70 13.07
C GLN A 26 8.86 -4.64 12.03
N LEU A 27 9.84 -3.90 11.49
CA LEU A 27 9.59 -2.96 10.39
C LEU A 27 9.00 -3.69 9.18
N TRP A 28 9.58 -4.83 8.80
CA TRP A 28 9.08 -5.65 7.70
C TRP A 28 7.64 -6.12 7.94
N GLN A 29 7.33 -6.65 9.12
CA GLN A 29 5.97 -7.04 9.49
C GLN A 29 4.97 -5.88 9.37
N GLY A 30 5.36 -4.67 9.78
CA GLY A 30 4.54 -3.47 9.61
C GLY A 30 4.30 -3.10 8.14
N LEU A 31 5.32 -3.19 7.29
CA LEU A 31 5.20 -2.94 5.85
C LEU A 31 4.29 -3.99 5.18
N VAL A 32 4.42 -5.26 5.56
CA VAL A 32 3.55 -6.35 5.09
C VAL A 32 2.09 -6.09 5.52
N LEU A 33 1.87 -5.69 6.77
CA LEU A 33 0.54 -5.36 7.27
C LEU A 33 -0.09 -4.22 6.47
N ARG A 34 0.66 -3.15 6.20
CA ARG A 34 0.20 -2.02 5.38
C ARG A 34 -0.08 -2.40 3.93
N ALA A 35 0.71 -3.30 3.35
CA ALA A 35 0.49 -3.78 2.00
C ALA A 35 -0.83 -4.57 1.89
N ARG A 36 -1.11 -5.44 2.87
CA ARG A 36 -2.33 -6.28 2.89
C ARG A 36 -3.59 -5.55 3.37
N ASN A 37 -3.44 -4.65 4.33
CA ASN A 37 -4.53 -3.97 5.04
C ASN A 37 -4.27 -2.45 5.13
N PRO A 38 -4.22 -1.72 4.00
CA PRO A 38 -3.94 -0.28 3.99
C PRO A 38 -5.01 0.54 4.72
N ASP A 39 -6.23 0.03 4.81
CA ASP A 39 -7.38 0.57 5.54
C ASP A 39 -7.13 0.69 7.06
N LYS A 40 -6.28 -0.17 7.64
CA LYS A 40 -5.84 -0.03 9.05
C LYS A 40 -4.95 1.19 9.31
N PHE A 41 -4.38 1.77 8.26
CA PHE A 41 -3.48 2.94 8.35
C PHE A 41 -4.16 4.22 7.86
N ASN A 42 -5.24 4.10 7.09
CA ASN A 42 -6.03 5.21 6.61
C ASN A 42 -7.50 4.80 6.51
N HIS A 43 -8.33 5.28 7.44
CA HIS A 43 -9.75 4.93 7.54
C HIS A 43 -10.60 5.38 6.34
N ALA A 44 -10.09 6.26 5.47
CA ALA A 44 -10.76 6.64 4.23
C ALA A 44 -10.64 5.57 3.12
N LEU A 45 -9.88 4.51 3.35
CA LEU A 45 -9.70 3.42 2.41
C LEU A 45 -10.56 2.21 2.79
N GLN A 46 -11.03 1.49 1.78
CA GLN A 46 -11.52 0.13 1.93
C GLN A 46 -10.65 -0.80 1.09
N CYS A 47 -10.28 -1.96 1.62
CA CYS A 47 -9.41 -2.90 0.93
C CYS A 47 -9.98 -4.31 0.98
N LYS A 48 -9.88 -5.01 -0.15
CA LYS A 48 -10.05 -6.46 -0.23
C LYS A 48 -8.82 -7.03 -0.95
N HIS A 49 -8.34 -8.19 -0.53
CA HIS A 49 -7.24 -8.87 -1.20
C HIS A 49 -7.55 -10.35 -1.39
N GLU A 50 -6.89 -10.92 -2.39
CA GLU A 50 -6.89 -12.34 -2.72
C GLU A 50 -5.44 -12.77 -2.85
N GLU A 51 -5.04 -13.76 -2.04
CA GLU A 51 -3.68 -14.30 -2.08
C GLU A 51 -3.51 -15.13 -3.37
N LEU A 52 -2.39 -14.92 -4.08
CA LEU A 52 -2.00 -15.71 -5.24
C LEU A 52 -0.97 -16.77 -4.85
N GLU A 53 0.04 -16.36 -4.09
CA GLU A 53 1.17 -17.17 -3.61
C GLU A 53 1.61 -16.64 -2.23
N GLU A 54 2.53 -17.32 -1.54
CA GLU A 54 2.97 -16.94 -0.18
C GLU A 54 3.36 -15.45 -0.02
N ASN A 55 3.98 -14.88 -1.06
CA ASN A 55 4.46 -13.50 -1.09
C ASN A 55 3.83 -12.66 -2.20
N GLU A 56 2.71 -13.10 -2.78
CA GLU A 56 2.05 -12.40 -3.86
C GLU A 56 0.54 -12.39 -3.68
N PHE A 57 -0.08 -11.24 -3.88
CA PHE A 57 -1.53 -11.10 -3.80
C PHE A 57 -2.03 -10.00 -4.74
N ILE A 58 -3.31 -10.10 -5.11
CA ILE A 58 -4.04 -9.00 -5.74
C ILE A 58 -4.83 -8.27 -4.67
N ARG A 59 -4.81 -6.94 -4.70
CA ARG A 59 -5.70 -6.13 -3.85
C ARG A 59 -6.53 -5.17 -4.67
N THR A 60 -7.75 -4.93 -4.21
CA THR A 60 -8.58 -3.82 -4.66
C THR A 60 -8.72 -2.82 -3.51
N VAL A 61 -8.27 -1.58 -3.73
CA VAL A 61 -8.38 -0.48 -2.78
C VAL A 61 -9.38 0.54 -3.32
N GLN A 62 -10.38 0.88 -2.50
CA GLN A 62 -11.32 1.95 -2.78
C GLN A 62 -10.94 3.17 -1.94
N ALA A 63 -10.88 4.33 -2.60
CA ALA A 63 -10.63 5.63 -1.98
C ALA A 63 -11.70 6.60 -2.50
N GLY A 64 -12.69 6.90 -1.67
CA GLY A 64 -13.86 7.66 -2.10
C GLY A 64 -14.57 6.98 -3.28
N GLY A 65 -14.72 7.70 -4.39
CA GLY A 65 -15.36 7.19 -5.61
C GLY A 65 -14.44 6.41 -6.56
N THR A 66 -13.15 6.23 -6.22
CA THR A 66 -12.15 5.63 -7.10
C THR A 66 -11.70 4.27 -6.57
N SER A 67 -11.45 3.32 -7.47
CA SER A 67 -10.97 1.97 -7.14
C SER A 67 -9.69 1.65 -7.92
N PHE A 68 -8.76 0.98 -7.24
CA PHE A 68 -7.46 0.57 -7.78
C PHE A 68 -7.28 -0.92 -7.59
N CYS A 69 -6.92 -1.65 -8.64
CA CYS A 69 -6.56 -3.07 -8.56
C CYS A 69 -5.04 -3.19 -8.75
N GLU A 70 -4.36 -3.81 -7.79
CA GLU A 70 -2.91 -3.87 -7.77
C GLU A 70 -2.42 -5.29 -7.50
N ARG A 71 -1.36 -5.69 -8.20
CA ARG A 71 -0.58 -6.87 -7.87
C ARG A 71 0.57 -6.47 -6.97
N VAL A 72 0.65 -7.11 -5.81
CA VAL A 72 1.65 -6.85 -4.79
C VAL A 72 2.58 -8.04 -4.68
N THR A 73 3.89 -7.81 -4.82
CA THR A 73 4.93 -8.81 -4.57
C THR A 73 5.78 -8.37 -3.39
N LEU A 74 5.85 -9.23 -2.37
CA LEU A 74 6.64 -9.02 -1.17
C LEU A 74 8.03 -9.65 -1.33
N PHE A 75 9.08 -8.91 -1.01
CA PHE A 75 10.45 -9.41 -1.01
C PHE A 75 11.00 -9.34 0.42
N PRO A 76 10.93 -10.44 1.20
CA PRO A 76 11.42 -10.48 2.56
C PRO A 76 12.87 -10.00 2.66
N ASN A 77 13.16 -9.16 3.66
CA ASN A 77 14.49 -8.58 3.92
C ASN A 77 15.09 -7.75 2.75
N LYS A 78 14.29 -7.38 1.74
CA LYS A 78 14.67 -6.57 0.57
C LYS A 78 13.60 -5.49 0.28
N LYS A 79 13.84 -4.67 -0.74
CA LYS A 79 12.89 -3.65 -1.24
C LYS A 79 11.61 -4.33 -1.75
N SER A 80 10.44 -3.91 -1.25
CA SER A 80 9.14 -4.31 -1.82
C SER A 80 8.80 -3.46 -3.05
N VAL A 81 8.13 -4.06 -4.04
CA VAL A 81 7.74 -3.38 -5.29
C VAL A 81 6.25 -3.55 -5.51
N LEU A 82 5.54 -2.44 -5.70
CA LEU A 82 4.14 -2.41 -6.11
C LEU A 82 4.08 -2.19 -7.62
N LYS A 83 3.37 -3.06 -8.35
CA LYS A 83 3.11 -2.86 -9.77
C LYS A 83 1.62 -2.57 -9.96
N PRO A 84 1.24 -1.36 -10.40
CA PRO A 84 -0.15 -1.09 -10.73
C PRO A 84 -0.53 -1.96 -11.94
N SER A 85 -1.45 -2.89 -11.72
CA SER A 85 -2.19 -3.53 -12.81
C SER A 85 -3.26 -2.53 -13.27
N LEU A 86 -3.31 -2.23 -14.56
CA LEU A 86 -4.29 -1.37 -15.26
C LEU A 86 -5.35 -0.72 -14.34
N ILE A 87 -5.16 0.56 -14.03
CA ILE A 87 -6.15 1.36 -13.30
C ILE A 87 -7.39 1.47 -14.20
N SER A 88 -8.43 0.69 -13.93
CA SER A 88 -9.72 0.85 -14.58
C SER A 88 -10.49 1.97 -13.88
N ILE A 89 -10.26 3.22 -14.30
CA ILE A 89 -11.09 4.36 -13.92
C ILE A 89 -12.44 4.20 -14.64
N LYS A 90 -13.39 3.50 -14.04
CA LYS A 90 -14.80 3.56 -14.49
C LYS A 90 -15.45 4.82 -13.91
N SER A 91 -15.12 5.98 -14.47
CA SER A 91 -15.87 7.22 -14.21
C SER A 91 -17.24 7.08 -14.86
N THR A 92 -18.23 6.61 -14.11
CA THR A 92 -19.62 6.69 -14.57
C THR A 92 -20.11 8.11 -14.27
N LEU A 93 -19.83 9.05 -15.17
CA LEU A 93 -20.54 10.33 -15.21
C LEU A 93 -22.00 10.01 -15.57
N LYS A 94 -22.86 9.81 -14.56
CA LYS A 94 -24.30 9.95 -14.76
C LYS A 94 -24.57 11.44 -14.93
N ALA A 95 -24.65 11.88 -16.18
CA ALA A 95 -25.32 13.12 -16.50
C ALA A 95 -26.79 12.96 -16.09
N SER A 96 -27.22 13.71 -15.08
CA SER A 96 -28.62 13.90 -14.75
C SER A 96 -28.88 15.40 -14.70
N ARG A 97 -29.43 15.91 -15.81
CA ARG A 97 -30.34 17.06 -15.86
C ARG A 97 -31.57 16.62 -16.66
N PRO A 98 -32.75 17.10 -16.29
CA PRO A 98 -33.21 18.41 -16.73
C PRO A 98 -32.95 19.51 -15.71
#